data_AF-A0A0B8QNA9-F1
#
_entry.id   AF-A0A0B8QNA9-F1
#
_cell.length_a   1.000
_cell.length_b   1.000
_cell.length_c   1.000
_cell.angle_alpha   90.00
_cell.angle_beta   90.00
_cell.angle_gamma   90.00
#
_symmetry.space_group_name_H-M   'P 1'
#
loop_
_entity.id
_entity.type
_entity.pdbx_description
1 polymer ?
#
loop_
_entity_poly.entity_id
_entity_poly.type
_entity_poly.pdbx_seq_one_letter_code
_entity_poly.pdbx_strand_id
1 'polypeptide(L)' 'MSDNNSLDNAPADIKLAVDLIFLLESNEIDTDTALSALEIVKQDLLRKKESKRNK' A
#
# COMPACT_ATOMS: atom_id res chain seq x y z
N MET A 1 26.75 -2.74 15.54
CA MET A 1 25.32 -3.09 15.62
C MET A 1 24.72 -2.67 14.31
N SER A 2 24.58 -3.63 13.41
CA SER A 2 24.06 -3.45 12.06
C SER A 2 22.54 -3.54 12.09
N ASP A 3 21.91 -3.00 11.04
CA ASP A 3 20.49 -3.18 10.68
C ASP A 3 19.51 -2.15 11.29
N ASN A 4 19.62 -0.90 10.88
CA ASN A 4 18.58 0.10 11.15
C ASN A 4 18.23 1.03 9.97
N ASN A 5 18.64 0.72 8.73
CA ASN A 5 18.38 1.62 7.59
C ASN A 5 17.96 0.95 6.27
N SER A 6 17.42 -0.27 6.33
CA SER A 6 16.93 -0.97 5.14
C SER A 6 15.62 -0.37 4.59
N LEU A 7 14.80 0.26 5.43
CA LEU A 7 13.59 0.94 4.97
C LEU A 7 13.89 2.30 4.34
N ASP A 8 14.91 3.04 4.80
CA ASP A 8 15.23 4.37 4.28
C ASP A 8 15.71 4.33 2.81
N ASN A 9 16.33 3.23 2.39
CA ASN A 9 16.75 2.98 1.01
C ASN A 9 15.75 2.12 0.21
N ALA A 10 14.63 1.73 0.80
CA ALA A 10 13.65 0.89 0.10
C ALA A 10 12.95 1.67 -1.02
N PRO A 11 12.52 0.98 -2.10
CA PRO A 11 11.66 1.55 -3.12
C PRO A 11 10.40 2.19 -2.53
N ALA A 12 9.90 3.24 -3.18
CA ALA A 12 8.78 4.03 -2.68
C ALA A 12 7.50 3.20 -2.47
N ASP A 13 7.26 2.21 -3.33
CA ASP A 13 6.17 1.24 -3.23
C ASP A 13 6.28 0.35 -2.00
N ILE A 14 7.51 -0.08 -1.64
CA ILE A 14 7.74 -0.89 -0.44
C ILE A 14 7.51 -0.06 0.83
N LYS A 15 8.04 1.16 0.88
CA LYS A 15 7.80 2.09 2.01
C LYS A 15 6.31 2.33 2.22
N LEU A 16 5.59 2.65 1.13
CA LEU A 16 4.15 2.88 1.18
C LEU A 16 3.37 1.64 1.64
N ALA A 17 3.77 0.44 1.21
CA ALA A 17 3.14 -0.80 1.67
C ALA A 17 3.32 -0.99 3.18
N VAL A 18 4.51 -0.72 3.72
CA VAL A 18 4.77 -0.79 5.17
C VAL A 18 3.93 0.23 5.93
N ASP A 19 3.86 1.47 5.46
CA ASP A 19 3.04 2.52 6.09
C ASP A 19 1.54 2.15 6.10
N LEU A 20 1.04 1.57 5.00
CA LEU A 20 -0.34 1.12 4.90
C LEU A 20 -0.63 -0.03 5.85
N ILE A 21 0.26 -1.01 5.98
CA ILE A 21 0.10 -2.13 6.92
C ILE A 21 0.06 -1.58 8.36
N PHE A 22 1.00 -0.72 8.71
CA PHE A 22 1.04 -0.09 10.04
C PHE A 22 -0.26 0.66 10.36
N LEU A 23 -0.81 1.40 9.38
CA LEU A 23 -2.07 2.13 9.56
C LEU A 23 -3.24 1.15 9.78
N LEU A 24 -3.32 0.08 9.01
CA LEU A 24 -4.40 -0.92 9.14
C LEU A 24 -4.35 -1.63 10.50
N GLU A 25 -3.15 -2.04 10.93
CA GLU A 25 -2.94 -2.67 12.24
C GLU A 25 -3.25 -1.70 13.38
N SER A 26 -2.81 -0.43 13.27
CA SER A 26 -3.06 0.60 14.30
C SER A 26 -4.55 0.95 14.45
N ASN A 27 -5.36 0.68 13.43
CA ASN A 27 -6.82 0.85 13.48
C ASN A 27 -7.56 -0.48 13.76
N GLU A 28 -6.83 -1.53 14.14
CA GLU A 28 -7.37 -2.86 14.46
C GLU A 28 -8.26 -3.43 13.35
N ILE A 29 -7.90 -3.14 12.08
CA ILE A 29 -8.66 -3.62 10.92
C ILE A 29 -8.37 -5.10 10.71
N ASP A 30 -9.44 -5.90 10.63
CA ASP A 30 -9.35 -7.31 10.33
C ASP A 30 -8.67 -7.57 8.96
N THR A 31 -7.91 -8.66 8.88
CA THR A 31 -7.09 -8.98 7.70
C THR A 31 -7.95 -9.18 6.45
N ASP A 32 -9.08 -9.89 6.55
CA ASP A 32 -9.95 -10.13 5.39
C ASP A 32 -10.60 -8.81 4.93
N THR A 33 -10.97 -7.95 5.89
CA THR A 33 -11.50 -6.61 5.61
C THR A 33 -10.44 -5.73 4.91
N ALA A 34 -9.20 -5.73 5.40
CA ALA A 34 -8.09 -5.00 4.81
C ALA A 34 -7.79 -5.47 3.38
N LEU A 35 -7.73 -6.79 3.14
CA LEU A 35 -7.49 -7.35 1.82
C LEU A 35 -8.59 -6.97 0.83
N SER A 36 -9.86 -7.06 1.25
CA SER A 36 -11.00 -6.64 0.43
C SER A 36 -10.92 -5.15 0.05
N ALA A 37 -10.60 -4.29 1.02
CA ALA A 37 -10.43 -2.85 0.77
C ALA A 37 -9.26 -2.55 -0.17
N LEU A 38 -8.12 -3.24 -0.01
CA LEU A 38 -6.95 -3.07 -0.87
C LEU A 38 -7.23 -3.49 -2.31
N GLU A 39 -8.02 -4.54 -2.55
CA GLU A 39 -8.43 -4.92 -3.90
C GLU A 39 -9.32 -3.83 -4.53
N ILE A 40 -10.25 -3.24 -3.78
CA ILE A 40 -11.07 -2.10 -4.27
C ILE A 40 -10.16 -0.92 -4.66
N VAL A 41 -9.22 -0.55 -3.79
CA VAL A 41 -8.27 0.55 -4.06
C VAL A 41 -7.44 0.27 -5.31
N LYS A 42 -6.91 -0.95 -5.44
CA LYS A 42 -6.15 -1.38 -6.62
C LYS A 42 -6.98 -1.26 -7.90
N GLN A 43 -8.23 -1.72 -7.90
CA GLN A 43 -9.13 -1.59 -9.05
C GLN A 43 -9.40 -0.13 -9.43
N ASP A 44 -9.59 0.76 -8.45
CA ASP A 44 -9.76 2.20 -8.70
C ASP A 44 -8.49 2.82 -9.32
N LEU A 45 -7.31 2.47 -8.81
CA LEU A 45 -6.03 2.94 -9.37
C LEU A 45 -5.81 2.45 -10.81
N LEU A 46 -6.17 1.21 -11.11
CA LEU A 46 -6.13 0.66 -12.47
C LEU A 46 -7.06 1.44 -13.42
N ARG A 47 -8.31 1.69 -13.02
CA ARG A 47 -9.27 2.49 -13.81
C ARG A 47 -8.77 3.91 -14.04
N LYS A 48 -8.17 4.54 -13.03
CA LYS A 48 -7.54 5.87 -13.15
C LYS A 48 -6.35 5.86 -14.11
N LYS A 49 -5.51 4.81 -14.07
CA LYS A 49 -4.39 4.63 -15.00
C LYS A 49 -4.87 4.47 -16.44
N GLU A 50 -5.92 3.69 -16.67
CA GLU A 50 -6.53 3.54 -18.00
C GLU A 50 -7.16 4.83 -18.50
N SER A 51 -7.87 5.55 -17.63
CA SER A 51 -8.46 6.85 -17.95
C SER A 51 -7.41 7.91 -18.31
N LYS A 52 -6.23 7.86 -17.68
CA LYS A 52 -5.08 8.71 -18.03
C LYS A 52 -4.40 8.30 -19.35
N ARG A 53 -4.50 7.04 -19.75
CA ARG A 53 -3.94 6.54 -21.03
C ARG A 53 -4.81 6.91 -22.22
N ASN A 54 -6.12 7.05 -22.02
CA ASN A 54 -7.10 7.35 -23.07
C ASN A 54 -7.35 8.86 -23.26
N LYS A 55 -6.53 9.72 -22.63
CA LYS A 55 -6.60 11.18 -22.72
C LYS A 55 -5.32 11.71 -23.35
#